data_AF-A0A7W5XC04-F1
#
_entry.id   AF-A0A7W5XC04-F1
#
_cell.length_a   1.000
_cell.length_b   1.000
_cell.length_c   1.000
_cell.angle_alpha   90.00
_cell.angle_beta   90.00
_cell.angle_gamma   90.00
#
_symmetry.space_group_name_H-M   'P 1'
#
loop_
_entity.id
_entity.type
_entity.pdbx_description
1 polymer ?
#
loop_
_entity_poly.entity_id
_entity_poly.type
_entity_poly.pdbx_seq_one_letter_code
_entity_poly.pdbx_strand_id
1 'polypeptide(L)' 'MSTKTTCWTPPERFQESGWAKPGFAAVVSSIIESGFDPAKMDAVGAQLKASGIEPYDCLNPGLMDYIATWTAKKSGVLAS' A
#
# COMPACT_ATOMS: atom_id res chain seq x y z
N MET A 1 -24.30 13.95 -8.80
CA MET A 1 -23.00 13.40 -8.36
C MET A 1 -23.11 13.06 -6.88
N SER A 2 -23.39 11.80 -6.52
CA SER A 2 -23.46 11.38 -5.12
C SER A 2 -22.04 11.12 -4.62
N THR A 3 -21.59 11.91 -3.65
CA THR A 3 -20.28 11.81 -3.00
C THR A 3 -20.21 10.51 -2.19
N LYS A 4 -19.64 9.46 -2.79
CA LYS A 4 -19.34 8.16 -2.16
C LYS A 4 -18.20 8.24 -1.13
N THR A 5 -18.17 9.28 -0.30
CA THR A 5 -16.98 9.59 0.53
C THR A 5 -17.16 9.23 2.01
N THR A 6 -18.32 8.69 2.43
CA THR A 6 -18.63 8.47 3.85
C THR A 6 -19.08 7.04 4.22
N CYS A 7 -19.02 6.07 3.31
CA CYS A 7 -19.28 4.68 3.72
C CYS A 7 -18.01 4.08 4.36
N TRP A 8 -18.10 3.68 5.63
CA TRP A 8 -17.08 2.90 6.35
C TRP A 8 -16.87 1.48 5.78
N THR A 9 -17.60 1.13 4.72
CA THR A 9 -17.51 -0.18 4.07
C THR A 9 -16.27 -0.18 3.16
N PRO A 10 -15.39 -1.18 3.29
CA PRO A 10 -14.25 -1.32 2.40
C PRO A 10 -14.66 -1.51 0.92
N PRO A 11 -13.86 -1.01 -0.05
CA PRO A 11 -14.18 -1.10 -1.48
C PRO A 11 -14.42 -2.52 -1.99
N GLU A 12 -13.73 -3.52 -1.43
CA GLU A 12 -13.89 -4.94 -1.80
C GLU A 12 -15.26 -5.52 -1.41
N ARG A 13 -16.03 -4.81 -0.58
CA ARG A 13 -17.38 -5.20 -0.14
C ARG A 13 -18.49 -4.44 -0.86
N PHE A 14 -18.17 -3.66 -1.89
CA PHE A 14 -19.17 -2.94 -2.69
C PHE A 14 -19.83 -3.88 -3.70
N GLN A 15 -21.16 -3.79 -3.85
CA GLN A 15 -21.87 -4.48 -4.93
C GLN A 15 -21.71 -3.75 -6.28
N GLU A 16 -21.33 -2.48 -6.25
CA GLU A 16 -21.14 -1.64 -7.43
C GLU A 16 -19.67 -1.61 -7.87
N SER A 17 -19.44 -1.54 -9.18
CA SER A 17 -18.11 -1.38 -9.76
C SER A 17 -17.65 0.09 -9.82
N GLY A 18 -16.39 0.32 -10.17
CA GLY A 18 -15.83 1.67 -10.41
C GLY A 18 -15.05 2.30 -9.25
N TRP A 19 -14.61 1.50 -8.27
CA TRP A 19 -13.70 1.94 -7.21
C TRP A 19 -12.25 2.00 -7.71
N ALA A 20 -11.40 2.75 -6.99
CA ALA A 20 -10.00 2.95 -7.37
C ALA A 20 -9.23 1.62 -7.38
N LYS A 21 -8.52 1.35 -8.48
CA LYS A 21 -7.69 0.14 -8.60
C LYS A 21 -6.52 0.17 -7.61
N PRO A 22 -5.99 -1.00 -7.21
CA PRO A 22 -4.77 -1.08 -6.40
C PRO A 22 -3.61 -0.37 -7.10
N GLY A 23 -2.90 0.51 -6.37
CA GLY A 23 -1.76 1.26 -6.91
C GLY A 23 -0.40 0.63 -6.63
N PHE A 24 -0.26 -0.09 -5.51
CA PHE A 24 0.97 -0.76 -5.09
C PHE A 24 0.66 -1.88 -4.09
N ALA A 25 1.62 -2.77 -3.85
CA ALA A 25 1.56 -3.76 -2.79
C ALA A 25 2.54 -3.34 -1.69
N ALA A 26 2.07 -3.31 -0.45
CA ALA A 26 2.85 -2.89 0.71
C ALA A 26 3.23 -4.10 1.58
N VAL A 27 4.36 -3.99 2.28
CA VAL A 27 4.82 -4.98 3.28
C VAL A 27 4.86 -6.40 2.72
N VAL A 28 5.36 -6.55 1.48
CA VAL A 28 5.27 -7.79 0.72
C VAL A 28 6.06 -8.93 1.38
N SER A 29 7.20 -8.69 2.03
CA SER A 29 7.96 -9.78 2.68
C SER A 29 7.30 -10.32 3.95
N SER A 30 6.42 -9.56 4.61
CA SER A 30 5.73 -10.03 5.82
C SER A 30 4.78 -11.20 5.56
N ILE A 31 4.52 -11.58 4.30
CA ILE A 31 3.83 -12.84 4.00
C ILE A 31 4.64 -14.06 4.48
N ILE A 32 5.97 -13.94 4.59
CA ILE A 32 6.85 -14.97 5.17
C ILE A 32 6.50 -15.19 6.64
N GLU A 33 6.16 -14.13 7.38
CA GLU A 33 5.75 -14.22 8.79
C GLU A 33 4.44 -15.00 8.95
N SER A 34 3.63 -15.08 7.88
CA SER A 34 2.42 -15.91 7.82
C SER A 34 2.69 -17.35 7.39
N GLY A 35 3.96 -17.75 7.23
CA GLY A 35 4.38 -19.10 6.85
C GLY A 35 4.58 -19.32 5.35
N PHE A 36 4.68 -18.25 4.55
CA PHE A 36 5.00 -18.37 3.13
C PHE A 36 6.47 -18.76 2.89
N ASP A 37 6.70 -19.60 1.88
CA ASP A 37 8.04 -20.07 1.51
C ASP A 37 8.91 -18.92 0.95
N PRO A 38 10.01 -18.53 1.62
CA PRO A 38 10.89 -17.45 1.17
C PRO A 38 11.47 -17.68 -0.23
N ALA A 39 11.66 -18.95 -0.64
CA ALA A 39 12.18 -19.28 -1.97
C ALA A 39 11.23 -18.90 -3.12
N LYS A 40 9.96 -18.61 -2.80
CA LYS A 40 8.93 -18.22 -3.79
C LYS A 40 8.67 -16.72 -3.84
N MET A 41 9.37 -15.91 -3.04
CA MET A 41 9.16 -14.46 -2.98
C MET A 41 9.44 -13.76 -4.31
N ASP A 42 10.45 -14.23 -5.05
CA ASP A 42 10.77 -13.69 -6.38
C ASP A 42 9.59 -13.88 -7.37
N ALA A 43 8.90 -15.02 -7.29
CA ALA A 43 7.74 -15.30 -8.11
C ALA A 43 6.55 -14.38 -7.76
N VAL A 44 6.35 -14.10 -6.46
CA VAL A 44 5.33 -13.14 -5.99
C VAL A 44 5.62 -11.75 -6.53
N GLY A 45 6.87 -11.27 -6.39
CA GLY A 45 7.28 -9.96 -6.91
C GLY A 45 7.09 -9.85 -8.42
N ALA A 46 7.45 -10.89 -9.17
CA ALA A 46 7.25 -10.93 -10.62
C ALA A 46 5.76 -10.87 -11.01
N GLN A 47 4.89 -11.60 -10.30
CA GLN A 47 3.46 -11.65 -10.58
C GLN A 47 2.77 -10.31 -10.27
N LEU A 48 3.18 -9.62 -9.20
CA LEU A 48 2.70 -8.27 -8.87
C LEU A 48 3.08 -7.26 -9.96
N LYS A 49 4.35 -7.26 -10.39
CA LYS A 49 4.82 -6.38 -11.48
C LYS A 49 4.13 -6.66 -12.80
N ALA A 50 3.89 -7.94 -13.13
CA ALA A 50 3.13 -8.31 -14.33
C ALA A 50 1.68 -7.79 -14.30
N SER A 51 1.13 -7.60 -13.10
CA SER A 51 -0.21 -7.02 -12.90
C SER A 51 -0.19 -5.48 -12.85
N GLY A 52 0.97 -4.85 -13.04
CA GLY A 52 1.17 -3.39 -12.94
C GLY A 52 1.16 -2.85 -11.52
N ILE A 53 1.36 -3.72 -10.52
CA ILE A 53 1.36 -3.36 -9.10
C ILE A 53 2.79 -3.46 -8.61
N GLU A 54 3.34 -2.32 -8.16
CA GLU A 54 4.72 -2.30 -7.71
C GLU A 54 4.83 -2.87 -6.28
N PRO A 55 5.69 -3.88 -6.04
CA PRO A 55 5.87 -4.46 -4.72
C PRO A 55 6.86 -3.62 -3.89
N TYR A 56 6.43 -3.25 -2.68
CA TYR A 56 7.26 -2.59 -1.69
C TYR A 56 7.25 -3.37 -0.38
N ASP A 57 8.38 -3.36 0.31
CA ASP A 57 8.50 -3.97 1.64
C ASP A 57 8.08 -3.02 2.78
N CYS A 58 7.91 -1.75 2.44
CA CYS A 58 7.30 -0.73 3.28
C CYS A 58 6.05 -0.19 2.56
N LEU A 59 5.76 1.10 2.71
CA LEU A 59 4.81 1.82 1.87
C LEU A 59 5.50 2.32 0.59
N ASN A 60 4.74 2.88 -0.36
CA ASN A 60 5.33 3.51 -1.53
C ASN A 60 6.19 4.73 -1.11
N PRO A 61 7.22 5.10 -1.89
CA PRO A 61 8.17 6.16 -1.52
C PRO A 61 7.51 7.49 -1.15
N GLY A 62 6.48 7.91 -1.90
CA GLY A 62 5.79 9.17 -1.62
C GLY A 62 5.06 9.20 -0.28
N LEU A 63 4.44 8.08 0.14
CA LEU A 63 3.81 8.01 1.47
C LEU A 63 4.86 7.93 2.57
N MET A 64 5.97 7.21 2.33
CA MET A 64 7.09 7.16 3.28
C MET A 64 7.68 8.55 3.51
N ASP A 65 7.92 9.33 2.45
CA ASP A 65 8.44 10.70 2.54
C ASP A 65 7.46 11.63 3.26
N TYR A 66 6.16 11.45 3.04
CA TYR A 66 5.13 12.22 3.74
C TYR A 66 5.15 11.93 5.25
N ILE A 67 5.18 10.66 5.63
CA ILE A 67 5.25 10.24 7.05
C ILE A 67 6.54 10.74 7.69
N ALA A 68 7.68 10.62 6.99
CA ALA A 68 8.97 11.10 7.47
C ALA A 68 8.96 12.62 7.68
N THR A 69 8.44 13.37 6.70
CA THR A 69 8.32 14.84 6.78
C THR A 69 7.42 15.25 7.93
N TRP A 70 6.24 14.63 8.05
CA TRP A 70 5.32 14.92 9.15
C TRP A 70 5.95 14.61 10.51
N THR A 71 6.66 13.48 10.62
CA THR A 71 7.34 13.09 11.85
C THR A 71 8.47 14.07 12.20
N ALA A 72 9.24 14.51 11.22
CA ALA A 72 10.33 15.47 11.39
C ALA A 72 9.83 16.87 11.80
N LYS A 73 8.70 17.31 11.24
CA LYS A 73 8.03 18.56 11.67
C LYS A 73 7.52 18.44 13.10
N LYS A 74 6.90 17.31 13.45
CA LYS A 74 6.36 17.06 14.79
C LYS A 74 7.46 16.94 15.86
N SER A 75 8.61 16.37 15.52
CA SER A 75 9.75 16.24 16.43
C SER A 75 10.61 17.51 16.54
N GLY A 76 10.33 18.54 15.74
CA GLY A 76 11.09 19.79 15.72
C GLY A 76 12.44 19.71 15.01
N VAL A 77 12.75 18.58 14.35
CA VAL A 77 13.96 18.41 13.53
C VAL A 77 13.87 19.22 12.23
N LEU A 78 12.67 19.34 11.67
CA LEU A 78 12.40 20.14 10.48
C LEU A 78 11.55 21.37 10.86
N ALA A 79 11.98 22.56 10.46
CA ALA A 79 11.19 23.78 10.63
C ALA A 79 9.85 23.65 9.87
N SER A 80 8.77 24.06 10.53
CA SER A 80 7.38 23.85 10.06
C SER A 80 7.04 24.64 8.82
#